data_AF-R7LTC8-F1
#
_entry.id   AF-R7LTC8-F1
#
_cell.length_a   1.000
_cell.length_b   1.000
_cell.length_c   1.000
_cell.angle_alpha   90.00
_cell.angle_beta   90.00
_cell.angle_gamma   90.00
#
_symmetry.space_group_name_H-M   'P 1'
#
loop_
_entity.id
_entity.type
_entity.pdbx_description
1 polymer ?
#
loop_
_entity_poly.entity_id
_entity_poly.type
_entity_poly.pdbx_seq_one_letter_code
_entity_poly.pdbx_strand_id
1 'polypeptide(L)'
;MIKEYCEKNDYLIVDVYNDAGHSGKDLMRPEMQRLLKDIKPKKIDKLIAIKVDRLTRNNYDVFWLLNYCEEHDVKIELILEPYDVSTANGEMIFGMNLVFGQRERKEIGARTNRAMEKKWH
;
A
#
# COMPACT_ATOMS: atom_id res chain seq x y z
N MET A 1 -5.38 16.24 -4.76
CA MET A 1 -5.43 14.90 -5.40
C MET A 1 -6.40 13.94 -4.72
N ILE A 2 -6.16 13.38 -3.52
CA ILE A 2 -7.13 12.43 -2.91
C ILE A 2 -8.51 13.07 -2.72
N LYS A 3 -8.58 14.27 -2.12
CA LYS A 3 -9.85 14.99 -1.92
C LYS A 3 -10.60 15.23 -3.23
N GLU A 4 -9.90 15.77 -4.22
CA GLU A 4 -10.43 16.01 -5.57
C GLU A 4 -10.89 14.72 -6.27
N TYR A 5 -10.18 13.61 -6.04
CA TYR A 5 -10.58 12.30 -6.55
C TYR A 5 -11.87 11.81 -5.88
N CYS A 6 -12.00 11.98 -4.55
CA CYS A 6 -13.23 11.66 -3.83
C CYS A 6 -14.40 12.53 -4.31
N GLU A 7 -14.19 13.84 -4.47
CA GLU A 7 -15.20 14.77 -4.99
C GLU A 7 -15.66 14.38 -6.40
N LYS A 8 -14.74 14.02 -7.30
CA LYS A 8 -15.04 13.59 -8.67
C LYS A 8 -15.81 12.27 -8.76
N ASN A 9 -15.71 11.42 -7.74
CA ASN A 9 -16.38 10.13 -7.68
C ASN A 9 -17.59 10.12 -6.72
N ASP A 10 -18.04 11.30 -6.26
CA ASP A 10 -19.14 11.46 -5.31
C ASP A 10 -18.94 10.68 -4.00
N TYR A 11 -17.70 10.58 -3.52
CA TYR A 11 -17.38 9.93 -2.25
C TYR A 11 -17.47 10.92 -1.09
N LEU A 12 -18.18 10.49 -0.04
CA LEU A 12 -18.14 11.16 1.26
C LEU A 12 -16.83 10.81 1.98
N ILE A 13 -16.03 11.83 2.29
CA ILE A 13 -14.81 11.65 3.08
C ILE A 13 -15.20 11.52 4.55
N VAL A 14 -15.18 10.29 5.07
CA VAL A 14 -15.48 9.99 6.48
C VAL A 14 -14.34 10.45 7.40
N ASP A 15 -13.09 10.17 6.99
CA ASP A 15 -11.89 10.51 7.78
C ASP A 15 -10.64 10.57 6.87
N VAL A 16 -9.55 11.13 7.39
CA VAL A 16 -8.24 11.19 6.74
C VAL A 16 -7.17 10.68 7.70
N TYR A 17 -6.48 9.62 7.30
CA TYR A 17 -5.39 8.99 8.05
C TYR A 17 -4.04 9.45 7.50
N ASN A 18 -3.22 10.11 8.31
CA ASN A 18 -1.95 10.70 7.86
C ASN A 18 -0.77 10.41 8.80
N ASP A 19 0.05 9.43 8.43
CA ASP A 19 1.28 9.05 9.13
C ASP A 19 2.52 9.85 8.66
N ALA A 20 2.44 11.19 8.69
CA ALA A 20 3.56 12.03 8.29
C ALA A 20 4.80 11.79 9.18
N GLY A 21 5.96 11.57 8.56
CA GLY A 21 7.22 11.32 9.28
C GLY A 21 7.42 9.89 9.79
N HIS A 22 6.45 8.99 9.62
CA HIS A 22 6.59 7.58 9.94
C HIS A 22 7.05 6.77 8.71
N SER A 23 7.98 5.85 8.93
CA SER A 23 8.42 4.92 7.89
C SER A 23 7.31 3.92 7.55
N GLY A 24 6.95 3.79 6.27
CA GLY A 24 6.03 2.75 5.78
C GLY A 24 6.68 1.37 5.68
N LYS A 25 7.58 1.01 6.60
CA LYS A 25 8.24 -0.31 6.63
C LYS A 25 7.33 -1.43 7.11
N ASP A 26 6.31 -1.07 7.89
CA ASP A 26 5.31 -1.96 8.48
C ASP A 26 3.98 -1.21 8.69
N LEU A 27 2.97 -1.91 9.18
CA LEU A 27 1.65 -1.35 9.52
C LEU A 27 1.60 -0.73 10.92
N MET A 28 2.70 -0.71 11.67
CA MET A 28 2.75 -0.27 13.07
C MET A 28 2.93 1.25 13.18
N ARG A 29 2.01 1.98 12.55
CA ARG A 29 1.98 3.45 12.51
C ARG A 29 0.68 3.98 13.14
N PRO A 30 0.70 5.14 13.83
CA PRO A 30 -0.45 5.61 14.60
C PRO A 30 -1.75 5.67 13.82
N GLU A 31 -1.73 6.29 12.64
CA GLU A 31 -2.94 6.48 11.82
C GLU A 31 -3.30 5.22 11.05
N MET A 32 -2.32 4.39 10.65
CA MET A 32 -2.60 3.04 10.13
C MET A 32 -3.32 2.17 11.17
N GLN A 33 -2.88 2.17 12.42
CA GLN A 33 -3.53 1.40 13.48
C GLN A 33 -4.93 1.93 13.80
N ARG A 34 -5.15 3.24 13.67
CA ARG A 34 -6.47 3.86 13.78
C ARG A 34 -7.39 3.42 12.64
N LEU A 35 -6.89 3.46 11.39
CA LEU A 35 -7.59 2.97 10.21
C LEU A 35 -8.03 1.50 10.37
N LEU A 36 -7.14 0.61 10.81
CA LEU A 36 -7.48 -0.80 11.01
C LEU A 36 -8.60 -0.97 12.06
N LYS A 37 -8.59 -0.16 13.12
CA LYS A 37 -9.65 -0.16 14.13
C LYS A 37 -10.98 0.39 13.61
N ASP A 38 -10.95 1.29 12.64
CA ASP A 38 -12.14 1.87 12.03
C ASP A 38 -12.72 0.99 10.90
N ILE A 39 -11.88 0.18 10.24
CA ILE A 39 -12.29 -0.86 9.29
C ILE A 39 -13.08 -1.98 9.98
N LYS A 40 -12.63 -2.45 11.14
CA LYS A 40 -13.26 -3.58 11.86
C LYS A 40 -14.77 -3.41 12.14
N PRO A 41 -15.27 -2.27 12.65
CA PRO A 41 -16.69 -1.98 12.81
C PRO A 41 -17.37 -1.49 11.52
N LYS A 42 -16.68 -1.55 10.37
CA LYS A 42 -17.15 -1.08 9.07
C LYS A 42 -17.60 0.39 9.07
N LYS A 43 -16.79 1.28 9.66
CA LYS A 43 -17.06 2.73 9.60
C LYS A 43 -16.84 3.34 8.21
N ILE A 44 -16.16 2.62 7.34
CA ILE A 44 -15.86 3.02 5.96
C ILE A 44 -16.19 1.87 5.02
N ASP A 45 -16.66 2.19 3.82
CA ASP A 45 -16.87 1.21 2.75
C ASP A 45 -15.66 1.09 1.82
N LYS A 46 -14.81 2.13 1.79
CA LYS A 46 -13.69 2.23 0.87
C LYS A 46 -12.48 2.93 1.49
N LEU A 47 -11.30 2.33 1.30
CA LEU A 47 -9.99 2.89 1.60
C LEU A 47 -9.36 3.43 0.31
N ILE A 48 -9.16 4.75 0.26
CA ILE A 48 -8.53 5.43 -0.89
C ILE A 48 -7.06 5.70 -0.58
N ALA A 49 -6.15 5.30 -1.46
CA ALA A 49 -4.75 5.68 -1.42
C ALA A 49 -4.23 6.09 -2.80
N ILE A 50 -3.17 6.90 -2.83
CA ILE A 50 -2.57 7.35 -4.09
C ILE A 50 -1.85 6.19 -4.80
N LYS A 51 -1.08 5.44 -4.02
CA LYS A 51 -0.26 4.30 -4.42
C LYS A 51 -0.19 3.35 -3.25
N VAL A 52 0.07 2.09 -3.53
CA VAL A 52 0.24 1.05 -2.52
C VAL A 52 1.39 1.33 -1.54
N ASP A 53 2.45 2.00 -2.01
CA ASP A 53 3.63 2.33 -1.19
C ASP A 53 3.33 3.30 -0.04
N ARG A 54 2.16 3.96 -0.07
CA ARG A 54 1.63 4.80 1.01
C ARG A 54 0.95 3.99 2.11
N LEU A 55 0.48 2.79 1.79
CA LEU A 55 -0.10 1.85 2.75
C LEU A 55 0.99 1.06 3.46
N THR A 56 1.92 0.47 2.69
CA THR A 56 3.12 -0.19 3.24
C THR A 56 4.10 -0.51 2.10
N ARG A 57 5.39 -0.58 2.43
CA ARG A 57 6.47 -1.01 1.52
C ARG A 57 6.80 -2.49 1.69
N ASN A 58 6.19 -3.17 2.66
CA ASN A 58 6.35 -4.59 2.88
C ASN A 58 5.28 -5.35 2.09
N ASN A 59 5.73 -6.24 1.21
CA ASN A 59 4.85 -7.02 0.34
C ASN A 59 3.85 -7.88 1.14
N TYR A 60 4.28 -8.50 2.25
CA TYR A 60 3.41 -9.35 3.07
C TYR A 60 2.30 -8.53 3.73
N ASP A 61 2.66 -7.33 4.20
CA ASP A 61 1.70 -6.43 4.84
C ASP A 61 0.64 -5.94 3.86
N VAL A 62 0.96 -5.78 2.56
CA VAL A 62 -0.06 -5.41 1.57
C VAL A 62 -1.08 -6.52 1.40
N PHE A 63 -0.64 -7.78 1.23
CA PHE A 63 -1.58 -8.90 1.09
C PHE A 63 -2.41 -9.10 2.35
N TRP A 64 -1.80 -8.95 3.52
CA TRP A 64 -2.54 -8.96 4.78
C TRP A 64 -3.60 -7.85 4.81
N LEU A 65 -3.26 -6.63 4.38
CA LEU A 65 -4.19 -5.51 4.34
C LEU A 65 -5.32 -5.71 3.33
N LEU A 66 -5.03 -6.29 2.16
CA LEU A 66 -6.04 -6.66 1.15
C LEU A 66 -7.05 -7.65 1.75
N ASN A 67 -6.56 -8.74 2.35
CA ASN A 67 -7.41 -9.73 2.99
C ASN A 67 -8.19 -9.14 4.17
N TYR A 68 -7.56 -8.32 5.00
CA TYR A 68 -8.22 -7.68 6.13
C TYR A 68 -9.36 -6.76 5.68
N CYS A 69 -9.16 -6.02 4.60
CA CYS A 69 -10.21 -5.20 3.99
C CYS A 69 -11.32 -6.07 3.40
N GLU A 70 -11.00 -7.15 2.69
CA GLU A 70 -11.98 -8.09 2.14
C GLU A 70 -12.84 -8.76 3.22
N GLU A 71 -12.22 -9.26 4.30
CA GLU A 71 -12.89 -9.86 5.46
C GLU A 71 -13.90 -8.91 6.14
N HIS A 72 -13.68 -7.60 6.00
CA HIS A 72 -14.52 -6.55 6.56
C HIS A 72 -15.41 -5.85 5.53
N ASP A 73 -15.49 -6.36 4.29
CA ASP A 73 -16.26 -5.78 3.18
C ASP A 73 -15.92 -4.30 2.93
N VAL A 74 -14.62 -3.99 2.97
CA VAL A 74 -14.04 -2.67 2.65
C VAL A 74 -13.23 -2.80 1.37
N LYS A 75 -13.49 -1.94 0.38
CA LYS A 75 -12.71 -1.94 -0.88
C LYS A 75 -11.47 -1.07 -0.78
N ILE A 76 -10.35 -1.53 -1.34
CA ILE A 76 -9.15 -0.70 -1.50
C ILE A 76 -9.12 -0.16 -2.93
N GLU A 77 -8.94 1.15 -3.05
CA GLU A 77 -8.81 1.82 -4.35
C GLU A 77 -7.53 2.65 -4.40
N LEU A 78 -6.75 2.40 -5.45
CA LEU A 78 -5.46 3.02 -5.67
C LEU A 78 -5.54 3.96 -6.88
N ILE A 79 -5.43 5.27 -6.63
CA ILE A 79 -5.69 6.32 -7.63
C ILE A 79 -4.78 6.19 -8.86
N LEU A 80 -3.53 5.76 -8.67
CA LEU A 80 -2.52 5.71 -9.74
C LEU A 80 -2.25 4.31 -10.29
N GLU A 81 -2.91 3.27 -9.78
CA GLU A 81 -2.75 1.93 -10.33
C GLU A 81 -3.82 1.70 -11.43
N PRO A 82 -3.43 1.19 -12.61
CA PRO A 82 -4.36 0.98 -13.72
C PRO A 82 -5.22 -0.28 -13.57
N TYR A 83 -5.26 -0.89 -12.38
CA TYR A 83 -5.96 -2.13 -12.07
C TYR A 83 -6.62 -2.04 -10.70
N ASP A 84 -7.75 -2.74 -10.56
CA ASP A 84 -8.48 -2.84 -9.30
C ASP A 84 -7.92 -4.01 -8.47
N VAL A 85 -7.19 -3.67 -7.41
CA VAL A 85 -6.57 -4.62 -6.48
C VAL A 85 -7.57 -5.45 -5.68
N SER A 86 -8.87 -5.11 -5.70
CA SER A 86 -9.94 -5.93 -5.10
C SER A 86 -10.45 -7.04 -6.02
N THR A 87 -9.94 -7.14 -7.25
CA THR A 87 -10.27 -8.22 -8.19
C THR A 87 -9.14 -9.24 -8.28
N ALA A 88 -9.45 -10.50 -8.55
CA ALA A 88 -8.44 -11.56 -8.71
C ALA A 88 -7.36 -11.23 -9.75
N ASN A 89 -7.75 -10.60 -10.88
CA ASN A 89 -6.80 -10.18 -11.92
C ASN A 89 -5.93 -9.00 -11.45
N GLY A 90 -6.52 -8.02 -10.77
CA GLY A 90 -5.75 -6.90 -10.24
C GLY A 90 -4.81 -7.31 -9.11
N GLU A 91 -5.24 -8.21 -8.23
CA GLU A 91 -4.39 -8.82 -7.21
C GLU A 91 -3.22 -9.59 -7.84
N MET A 92 -3.46 -10.36 -8.90
CA MET A 92 -2.40 -11.06 -9.64
C MET A 92 -1.39 -10.07 -10.25
N ILE A 93 -1.85 -9.05 -10.97
CA ILE A 93 -0.99 -8.02 -11.59
C ILE A 93 -0.18 -7.31 -10.49
N PHE A 94 -0.83 -6.98 -9.38
CA PHE A 94 -0.21 -6.38 -8.23
C PHE A 94 0.90 -7.26 -7.63
N GLY A 95 0.61 -8.55 -7.42
CA GLY A 95 1.58 -9.53 -6.93
C GLY A 95 2.79 -9.68 -7.86
N MET A 96 2.58 -9.69 -9.18
CA MET A 96 3.68 -9.70 -10.16
C MET A 96 4.56 -8.45 -10.05
N ASN A 97 3.96 -7.26 -9.96
CA ASN A 97 4.68 -5.99 -9.78
C ASN A 97 5.51 -5.99 -8.49
N LEU A 98 4.94 -6.52 -7.40
CA LEU A 98 5.63 -6.69 -6.13
C LEU A 98 6.86 -7.60 -6.23
N VAL A 99 6.77 -8.70 -6.99
CA VAL A 99 7.90 -9.61 -7.24
C VAL A 99 8.97 -8.92 -8.07
N PHE A 100 8.60 -8.19 -9.13
CA PHE A 100 9.56 -7.43 -9.94
C PHE A 100 10.30 -6.37 -9.12
N GLY A 101 9.57 -5.58 -8.32
CA GLY A 101 10.17 -4.57 -7.46
C GLY A 101 11.10 -5.15 -6.39
N GLN A 102 10.79 -6.35 -5.85
CA GLN A 102 11.71 -7.05 -4.95
C GLN A 102 12.99 -7.47 -5.66
N ARG A 103 12.89 -7.99 -6.89
CA ARG A 103 14.04 -8.41 -7.69
C ARG A 103 14.97 -7.22 -7.97
N GLU A 104 14.42 -6.09 -8.43
CA GLU A 104 15.19 -4.87 -8.69
C GLU A 104 15.94 -4.38 -7.45
N ARG A 105 15.28 -4.37 -6.28
CA ARG A 105 15.94 -3.99 -5.01
C ARG A 105 17.12 -4.90 -4.67
N LYS A 106 16.97 -6.21 -4.85
CA LYS A 106 18.07 -7.18 -4.64
C LYS A 106 19.22 -6.97 -5.61
N GLU A 107 18.92 -6.71 -6.89
CA GLU A 107 19.95 -6.44 -7.90
C GLU A 107 20.73 -5.14 -7.61
N ILE A 108 20.03 -4.07 -7.23
CA ILE A 108 20.67 -2.80 -6.82
C ILE A 108 21.55 -3.03 -5.60
N GLY A 109 21.04 -3.71 -4.56
CA GLY A 109 21.83 -4.02 -3.36
C GLY A 109 23.08 -4.85 -3.66
N ALA A 110 22.97 -5.84 -4.55
CA ALA A 110 24.11 -6.64 -4.99
C ALA A 110 25.17 -5.80 -5.72
N ARG A 111 24.77 -4.82 -6.53
CA ARG A 111 25.69 -3.89 -7.20
C ARG A 111 26.40 -2.98 -6.19
N THR A 112 25.68 -2.45 -5.20
CA THR A 112 26.27 -1.61 -4.15
C THR A 112 27.31 -2.38 -3.33
N ASN A 113 27.02 -3.62 -2.95
CA ASN A 113 27.97 -4.47 -2.21
C ASN A 113 29.24 -4.74 -3.03
N ARG A 114 29.11 -5.09 -4.31
CA ARG A 114 30.27 -5.29 -5.20
C ARG A 114 31.10 -4.01 -5.37
N ALA A 115 30.46 -2.84 -5.43
CA ALA A 115 31.16 -1.56 -5.51
C ALA A 115 31.90 -1.21 -4.21
N MET A 116 31.33 -1.58 -3.05
CA MET A 116 32.00 -1.46 -1.76
C MET A 116 33.24 -2.37 -1.72
N GLU A 117 33.11 -3.66 -2.02
CA GLU A 117 34.23 -4.63 -2.05
C GLU A 117 35.40 -4.15 -2.93
N LYS A 118 35.10 -3.60 -4.11
CA LYS A 118 36.12 -3.03 -5.01
C LYS A 118 36.82 -1.77 -4.48
N LYS A 119 36.23 -1.06 -3.51
CA LYS A 119 36.84 0.12 -2.87
C LYS A 119 37.78 -0.24 -1.73
N TRP A 120 37.67 -1.45 -1.17
CA TRP A 120 38.51 -1.96 -0.08
C TRP A 120 39.71 -2.79 -0.58
N HIS A 121 39.85 -2.90 -1.90
CA HIS A 121 41.00 -3.44 -2.62
C HIS A 121 41.64 -2.33 -3.46
#